data_AF-A0A2V2WFB3-F1
#
_entry.id   AF-A0A2V2WFB3-F1
#
_cell.length_a   1.000
_cell.length_b   1.000
_cell.length_c   1.000
_cell.angle_alpha   90.00
_cell.angle_beta   90.00
_cell.angle_gamma   90.00
#
_symmetry.space_group_name_H-M   'P 1'
#
loop_
_entity.id
_entity.type
_entity.pdbx_description
1 polymer ?
#
loop_
_entity_poly.entity_id
_entity_poly.type
_entity_poly.pdbx_seq_one_letter_code
_entity_poly.pdbx_strand_id
1 'polypeptide(L)'
;MKVYIIYDVTEKGTPPEKGSVLSAEWGMIVASPLNVRNYDEWETQIKAGRIIVKSTEEMDVRAMFAWMKRDETAEKKTEYWKEVKERMDNVGPIPRYIFDANKFIAHSAAIEDALDGMKFQDGEKHFTHWGVRLWYSEDPSQKLVSVVRARGEFVAEGFLNAPISVCLGRRIPHYFGRRDE
;
A
#
# COMPACT_ATOMS: atom_id res chain seq x y z
N MET A 1 19.07 -25.38 11.99
CA MET A 1 18.97 -24.17 11.15
C MET A 1 17.50 -24.02 10.78
N LYS A 2 16.85 -22.88 11.02
CA LYS A 2 15.47 -22.67 10.57
C LYS A 2 15.54 -22.13 9.15
N VAL A 3 14.93 -22.83 8.19
CA VAL A 3 14.92 -22.41 6.80
C VAL A 3 13.53 -21.93 6.43
N TYR A 4 13.46 -20.87 5.62
CA TYR A 4 12.22 -20.22 5.21
C TYR A 4 12.07 -20.24 3.69
N ILE A 5 10.85 -20.51 3.21
CA ILE A 5 10.47 -20.38 1.80
C ILE A 5 9.68 -19.09 1.65
N ILE A 6 10.08 -18.22 0.73
CA ILE A 6 9.31 -17.03 0.34
C ILE A 6 8.56 -17.35 -0.95
N TYR A 7 7.23 -17.30 -0.89
CA TYR A 7 6.35 -17.53 -2.03
C TYR A 7 5.63 -16.23 -2.40
N ASP A 8 5.81 -15.76 -3.63
CA ASP A 8 5.17 -14.55 -4.16
C ASP A 8 3.87 -14.93 -4.90
N VAL A 9 2.74 -14.45 -4.39
CA VAL A 9 1.39 -14.73 -4.93
C VAL A 9 0.98 -13.58 -5.83
N THR A 10 1.06 -13.78 -7.15
CA THR A 10 0.97 -12.65 -8.08
C THR A 10 -0.43 -12.16 -8.43
N GLU A 11 -1.53 -12.86 -8.09
CA GLU A 11 -2.90 -12.31 -8.24
C GLU A 11 -4.00 -13.29 -7.80
N LYS A 12 -3.85 -14.58 -8.13
CA LYS A 12 -4.71 -15.70 -7.70
C LYS A 12 -3.83 -16.89 -7.37
N GLY A 13 -3.39 -16.99 -6.11
CA GLY A 13 -2.60 -18.12 -5.64
C GLY A 13 -3.49 -19.07 -4.87
N THR A 14 -3.96 -20.14 -5.52
CA THR A 14 -4.53 -21.27 -4.77
C THR A 14 -3.45 -21.78 -3.82
N PRO A 15 -3.72 -21.88 -2.52
CA PRO A 15 -2.75 -22.45 -1.60
C PRO A 15 -2.32 -23.84 -2.07
N PRO A 16 -1.01 -24.17 -1.98
CA PRO A 16 -0.53 -25.49 -2.33
C PRO A 16 -1.22 -26.54 -1.44
N GLU A 17 -1.51 -27.71 -2.01
CA GLU A 17 -2.23 -28.77 -1.32
C GLU A 17 -1.57 -29.09 0.04
N LYS A 18 -2.41 -29.27 1.08
CA LYS A 18 -1.97 -29.58 2.46
C LYS A 18 -0.95 -30.73 2.44
N GLY A 19 0.31 -30.40 2.72
CA GLY A 19 1.42 -31.36 2.84
C GLY A 19 2.47 -31.32 1.74
N SER A 20 2.25 -30.59 0.64
CA SER A 20 3.21 -30.51 -0.48
C SER A 20 4.39 -29.54 -0.25
N VAL A 21 4.19 -28.47 0.54
CA VAL A 21 5.22 -27.46 0.83
C VAL A 21 5.51 -27.31 2.34
N LEU A 22 4.58 -27.76 3.19
CA LEU A 22 4.68 -27.67 4.65
C LEU A 22 5.32 -28.93 5.24
N SER A 23 6.57 -29.21 4.91
CA SER A 23 7.34 -30.13 5.76
C SER A 23 7.55 -29.45 7.12
N ALA A 24 7.38 -30.17 8.23
CA ALA A 24 7.42 -29.62 9.59
C ALA A 24 8.74 -28.92 9.97
N GLU A 25 9.75 -28.99 9.11
CA GLU A 25 11.09 -28.43 9.29
C GLU A 25 11.26 -27.00 8.73
N TRP A 26 10.37 -26.55 7.83
CA TRP A 26 10.54 -25.28 7.10
C TRP A 26 9.41 -24.30 7.40
N GLY A 27 9.77 -23.04 7.67
CA GLY A 27 8.80 -21.94 7.73
C GLY A 27 8.44 -21.47 6.32
N MET A 28 7.22 -20.98 6.12
CA MET A 28 6.82 -20.38 4.85
C MET A 28 6.33 -18.96 5.09
N ILE A 29 6.82 -18.02 4.28
CA ILE A 29 6.36 -16.64 4.21
C ILE A 29 5.70 -16.48 2.86
N VAL A 30 4.42 -16.15 2.86
CA VAL A 30 3.68 -15.84 1.65
C VAL A 30 3.62 -14.33 1.51
N ALA A 31 4.20 -13.81 0.44
CA ALA A 31 4.05 -12.43 0.04
C ALA A 31 2.87 -12.35 -0.93
N SER A 32 1.87 -11.54 -0.62
CA SER A 32 0.72 -11.31 -1.50
C SER A 32 0.40 -9.82 -1.60
N PRO A 33 -0.14 -9.35 -2.73
CA PRO A 33 -0.85 -8.09 -2.80
C PRO A 33 -1.94 -8.04 -1.72
N LEU A 34 -2.36 -6.83 -1.34
CA LEU A 34 -3.53 -6.61 -0.48
C LEU A 34 -4.82 -6.98 -1.25
N ASN A 35 -5.04 -8.28 -1.44
CA ASN A 35 -6.27 -8.86 -1.96
C ASN A 35 -6.79 -9.87 -0.93
N VAL A 36 -7.97 -9.59 -0.39
CA VAL A 36 -8.72 -10.38 0.60
C VAL A 36 -8.86 -11.83 0.19
N ARG A 37 -9.21 -12.06 -1.08
CA ARG A 37 -9.53 -13.40 -1.58
C ARG A 37 -8.33 -14.34 -1.50
N ASN A 38 -7.12 -13.78 -1.60
CA ASN A 38 -5.87 -14.55 -1.49
C ASN A 38 -5.48 -14.85 -0.05
N TYR A 39 -6.11 -14.24 0.97
CA TYR A 39 -5.72 -14.43 2.36
C TYR A 39 -6.70 -15.32 3.13
N ASP A 40 -8.01 -15.18 2.88
CA ASP A 40 -9.04 -15.94 3.61
C ASP A 40 -8.85 -17.46 3.48
N GLU A 41 -8.46 -17.94 2.30
CA GLU A 41 -8.15 -19.35 2.05
C GLU A 41 -6.92 -19.83 2.84
N TRP A 42 -5.88 -18.99 2.92
CA TRP A 42 -4.61 -19.32 3.58
C TRP A 42 -4.70 -19.25 5.11
N GLU A 43 -5.41 -18.26 5.65
CA GLU A 43 -5.68 -18.12 7.08
C GLU A 43 -6.47 -19.33 7.61
N THR A 44 -7.51 -19.73 6.86
CA THR A 44 -8.35 -20.90 7.19
C THR A 44 -7.56 -22.21 7.15
N GLN A 45 -6.64 -22.37 6.18
CA GLN A 45 -5.93 -23.63 5.99
C GLN A 45 -4.75 -23.86 6.95
N ILE A 46 -4.01 -22.81 7.33
CA ILE A 46 -2.69 -22.95 7.96
C ILE A 46 -2.62 -22.31 9.37
N LYS A 47 -3.67 -21.60 9.85
CA LYS A 47 -3.57 -20.74 11.04
C LYS A 47 -2.38 -19.77 10.95
N ALA A 48 -2.14 -19.24 9.75
CA ALA A 48 -1.01 -18.38 9.47
C ALA A 48 -1.10 -17.08 10.26
N GLY A 49 0.02 -16.64 10.84
CA GLY A 49 0.12 -15.31 11.42
C GLY A 49 0.26 -14.26 10.32
N ARG A 50 -0.59 -13.24 10.33
CA ARG A 50 -0.49 -12.12 9.38
C ARG A 50 0.62 -11.16 9.79
N ILE A 51 1.48 -10.81 8.83
CA ILE A 51 2.44 -9.72 8.98
C ILE A 51 2.13 -8.69 7.90
N ILE A 52 1.73 -7.49 8.32
CA ILE A 52 1.62 -6.34 7.41
C ILE A 52 2.93 -5.56 7.51
N VAL A 53 3.68 -5.55 6.42
CA VAL A 53 4.91 -4.77 6.31
C VAL A 53 4.52 -3.35 5.90
N LYS A 54 5.04 -2.34 6.61
CA LYS A 54 4.81 -0.93 6.27
C LYS A 54 5.35 -0.66 4.86
N SER A 55 4.65 0.17 4.09
CA SER A 55 5.16 0.70 2.82
C SER A 55 6.45 1.50 3.02
N THR A 56 7.18 1.69 1.93
CA THR A 56 8.31 2.63 1.81
C THR A 56 7.92 4.00 2.34
N GLU A 57 8.79 4.63 3.13
CA GLU A 57 8.60 5.96 3.71
C GLU A 57 9.51 6.99 3.03
N GLU A 58 9.35 8.29 3.33
CA GLU A 58 10.19 9.36 2.77
C GLU A 58 11.68 9.10 2.99
N MET A 59 12.07 8.58 4.15
CA MET A 59 13.47 8.28 4.45
C MET A 59 14.03 7.17 3.58
N ASP A 60 13.22 6.16 3.24
CA ASP A 60 13.62 5.07 2.36
C ASP A 60 13.78 5.58 0.92
N VAL A 61 12.84 6.41 0.45
CA VAL A 61 12.94 7.08 -0.86
C VAL A 61 14.19 7.95 -0.93
N ARG A 62 14.49 8.70 0.14
CA ARG A 62 15.67 9.55 0.22
C ARG A 62 16.96 8.73 0.12
N ALA A 63 17.01 7.57 0.77
CA ALA A 63 18.14 6.64 0.66
C ALA A 63 18.29 6.09 -0.77
N MET A 64 17.19 5.67 -1.40
CA MET A 64 17.20 5.22 -2.80
C MET A 64 17.65 6.32 -3.75
N PHE A 65 17.14 7.54 -3.57
CA PHE A 65 17.51 8.71 -4.35
C PHE A 65 19.01 9.02 -4.23
N ALA A 66 19.53 9.03 -2.99
CA ALA A 66 20.96 9.27 -2.74
C ALA A 66 21.84 8.24 -3.46
N TRP A 67 21.41 6.96 -3.50
CA TRP A 67 22.11 5.91 -4.23
C TRP A 67 22.00 6.07 -5.75
N MET A 68 20.78 6.24 -6.28
CA MET A 68 20.52 6.35 -7.72
C MET A 68 21.22 7.54 -8.37
N LYS A 69 21.36 8.64 -7.63
CA LYS A 69 21.95 9.88 -8.14
C LYS A 69 23.35 10.11 -7.62
N ARG A 70 24.02 9.14 -7.00
CA ARG A 70 25.32 9.33 -6.31
C ARG A 70 26.37 10.04 -7.15
N ASP A 71 26.44 9.76 -8.45
CA ASP A 71 27.45 10.27 -9.39
C ASP A 71 27.05 11.61 -10.07
N GLU A 72 25.85 12.13 -9.78
CA GLU A 72 25.35 13.38 -10.37
C GLU A 72 25.83 14.63 -9.63
N THR A 73 25.77 15.78 -10.30
CA THR A 73 26.11 17.08 -9.71
C THR A 73 25.11 17.49 -8.62
N ALA A 74 25.56 18.34 -7.69
CA ALA A 74 24.71 18.83 -6.60
C ALA A 74 23.46 19.58 -7.11
N GLU A 75 23.61 20.33 -8.20
CA GLU A 75 22.53 21.09 -8.85
C GLU A 75 21.45 20.15 -9.40
N LYS A 76 21.84 19.17 -10.23
CA LYS A 76 20.91 18.17 -10.78
C LYS A 76 20.23 17.33 -9.70
N LYS A 77 20.96 16.97 -8.65
CA LYS A 77 20.39 16.28 -7.47
C LYS A 77 19.30 17.12 -6.83
N THR A 78 19.55 18.42 -6.63
CA THR A 78 18.60 19.32 -5.98
C THR A 78 17.33 19.50 -6.81
N GLU A 79 17.48 19.73 -8.11
CA GLU A 79 16.36 19.89 -9.04
C GLU A 79 15.49 18.62 -9.11
N TYR A 80 16.12 17.46 -9.33
CA TYR A 80 15.39 16.19 -9.42
C TYR A 80 14.76 15.78 -8.07
N TRP A 81 15.41 16.07 -6.94
CA TRP A 81 14.81 15.81 -5.62
C TRP A 81 13.55 16.63 -5.39
N LYS A 82 13.49 17.86 -5.91
CA LYS A 82 12.27 18.68 -5.86
C LYS A 82 11.13 18.01 -6.63
N GLU A 83 11.39 17.47 -7.82
CA GLU A 83 10.40 16.71 -8.59
C GLU A 83 9.94 15.45 -7.84
N VAL A 84 10.87 14.70 -7.24
CA VAL A 84 10.54 13.48 -6.49
C VAL A 84 9.63 13.80 -5.32
N LYS A 85 9.90 14.88 -4.56
CA LYS A 85 9.02 15.31 -3.47
C LYS A 85 7.63 15.68 -3.97
N GLU A 86 7.53 16.45 -5.05
CA GLU A 86 6.24 16.82 -5.63
C GLU A 86 5.43 15.58 -6.05
N ARG A 87 6.10 14.59 -6.65
CA ARG A 87 5.44 13.32 -6.99
C ARG A 87 5.02 12.56 -5.74
N MET A 88 5.87 12.50 -4.70
CA MET A 88 5.52 11.86 -3.43
C MET A 88 4.32 12.51 -2.75
N ASP A 89 4.20 13.83 -2.77
CA ASP A 89 3.05 14.54 -2.20
C ASP A 89 1.75 14.13 -2.90
N ASN A 90 1.81 13.83 -4.19
CA ASN A 90 0.66 13.44 -5.02
C ASN A 90 0.32 11.94 -4.94
N VAL A 91 1.30 11.06 -5.13
CA VAL A 91 1.09 9.59 -5.27
C VAL A 91 1.66 8.77 -4.12
N GLY A 92 2.22 9.43 -3.11
CA GLY A 92 2.85 8.77 -1.97
C GLY A 92 4.30 8.35 -2.22
N PRO A 93 4.99 7.85 -1.19
CA PRO A 93 6.38 7.40 -1.24
C PRO A 93 6.57 6.07 -2.00
N ILE A 94 6.00 5.93 -3.19
CA ILE A 94 6.05 4.69 -3.99
C ILE A 94 7.13 4.82 -5.08
N PRO A 95 8.30 4.16 -4.93
CA PRO A 95 9.44 4.34 -5.85
C PRO A 95 9.10 4.15 -7.33
N ARG A 96 8.18 3.21 -7.61
CA ARG A 96 7.72 2.88 -8.97
C ARG A 96 7.17 4.08 -9.73
N TYR A 97 6.50 5.00 -9.02
CA TYR A 97 5.82 6.14 -9.64
C TYR A 97 6.61 7.43 -9.49
N ILE A 98 7.35 7.62 -8.40
CA ILE A 98 8.03 8.90 -8.13
C ILE A 98 9.34 9.11 -8.92
N PHE A 99 10.02 8.03 -9.33
CA PHE A 99 11.28 8.13 -10.09
C PHE A 99 11.11 8.12 -11.61
N ASP A 100 9.90 7.91 -12.12
CA ASP A 100 9.61 7.80 -13.55
C ASP A 100 8.41 8.69 -13.89
N ALA A 101 8.65 9.74 -14.68
CA ALA A 101 7.63 10.74 -15.01
C ALA A 101 6.43 10.15 -15.77
N ASN A 102 6.65 9.16 -16.65
CA ASN A 102 5.57 8.54 -17.40
C ASN A 102 4.71 7.65 -16.50
N LYS A 103 5.36 6.90 -15.60
CA LYS A 103 4.64 6.09 -14.60
C LYS A 103 3.91 6.96 -13.58
N PHE A 104 4.48 8.09 -13.19
CA PHE A 104 3.81 9.11 -12.39
C PHE A 104 2.53 9.59 -13.07
N ILE A 105 2.61 10.05 -14.33
CA ILE A 105 1.45 10.56 -15.07
C ILE A 105 0.36 9.51 -15.19
N ALA A 106 0.72 8.29 -15.61
CA ALA A 106 -0.23 7.20 -15.76
C ALA A 106 -0.90 6.83 -14.43
N HIS A 107 -0.14 6.83 -13.33
CA HIS A 107 -0.69 6.50 -12.02
C HIS A 107 -1.55 7.63 -11.45
N SER A 108 -1.15 8.89 -11.62
CA SER A 108 -1.96 10.06 -11.26
C SER A 108 -3.30 10.05 -12.01
N ALA A 109 -3.30 9.73 -13.32
CA ALA A 109 -4.56 9.59 -14.06
C ALA A 109 -5.44 8.45 -13.51
N ALA A 110 -4.85 7.31 -13.13
CA ALA A 110 -5.57 6.22 -12.50
C ALA A 110 -6.11 6.57 -11.10
N ILE A 111 -5.45 7.48 -10.38
CA ILE A 111 -5.92 8.04 -9.11
C ILE A 111 -7.14 8.93 -9.34
N GLU A 112 -7.10 9.82 -10.34
CA GLU A 112 -8.25 10.67 -10.69
C GLU A 112 -9.46 9.81 -11.10
N ASP A 113 -9.26 8.84 -11.99
CA ASP A 113 -10.31 7.90 -12.41
C ASP A 113 -10.90 7.13 -11.22
N ALA A 114 -10.06 6.71 -10.27
CA ALA A 114 -10.51 6.06 -9.04
C ALA A 114 -11.29 7.02 -8.11
N LEU A 115 -10.90 8.28 -8.02
CA LEU A 115 -11.62 9.30 -7.24
C LEU A 115 -12.98 9.63 -7.88
N ASP A 116 -13.05 9.71 -9.20
CA ASP A 116 -14.29 9.98 -9.94
C ASP A 116 -15.25 8.78 -9.90
N GLY A 117 -14.71 7.56 -9.90
CA GLY A 117 -15.47 6.32 -9.76
C GLY A 117 -15.96 6.03 -8.34
N MET A 118 -15.46 6.74 -7.32
CA MET A 118 -15.89 6.56 -5.93
C MET A 118 -17.33 7.05 -5.73
N LYS A 119 -18.23 6.13 -5.37
CA LYS A 119 -19.57 6.50 -4.89
C LYS A 119 -19.47 7.05 -3.46
N PHE A 120 -20.27 8.07 -3.16
CA PHE A 120 -20.36 8.70 -1.83
C PHE A 120 -20.52 7.68 -0.68
N GLN A 121 -21.37 6.66 -0.88
CA GLN A 121 -21.63 5.61 0.12
C GLN A 121 -20.44 4.66 0.36
N ASP A 122 -19.55 4.48 -0.61
CA ASP A 122 -18.33 3.67 -0.46
C ASP A 122 -17.26 4.47 0.29
N GLY A 123 -17.19 5.77 0.03
CA GLY A 123 -16.31 6.70 0.73
C GLY A 123 -16.48 6.72 2.25
N GLU A 124 -17.69 7.00 2.72
CA GLU A 124 -17.94 7.16 4.15
C GLU A 124 -17.65 5.88 4.96
N LYS A 125 -17.92 4.71 4.40
CA LYS A 125 -17.74 3.43 5.09
C LYS A 125 -16.28 3.09 5.38
N HIS A 126 -15.36 3.69 4.64
CA HIS A 126 -13.96 3.28 4.66
C HIS A 126 -12.97 4.40 5.03
N PHE A 127 -13.39 5.66 4.96
CA PHE A 127 -12.56 6.82 5.31
C PHE A 127 -13.00 7.56 6.59
N THR A 128 -14.27 7.48 7.01
CA THR A 128 -14.78 8.26 8.16
C THR A 128 -14.88 7.50 9.48
N HIS A 129 -14.91 6.16 9.46
CA HIS A 129 -15.07 5.37 10.69
C HIS A 129 -13.77 4.66 11.06
N TRP A 130 -13.02 5.28 11.97
CA TRP A 130 -11.91 4.74 12.77
C TRP A 130 -11.63 3.24 12.55
N GLY A 131 -10.99 2.89 11.44
CA GLY A 131 -10.38 1.58 11.19
C GLY A 131 -11.25 0.33 11.41
N VAL A 132 -12.58 0.38 11.39
CA VAL A 132 -13.37 -0.81 11.78
C VAL A 132 -13.40 -1.86 10.65
N ARG A 133 -13.12 -1.47 9.41
CA ARG A 133 -12.90 -2.40 8.28
C ARG A 133 -11.72 -1.97 7.42
N LEU A 134 -10.66 -2.78 7.45
CA LEU A 134 -9.60 -2.75 6.44
C LEU A 134 -10.20 -2.78 5.05
N TRP A 135 -9.79 -1.85 4.17
CA TRP A 135 -10.29 -1.83 2.81
C TRP A 135 -9.67 -3.01 2.06
N TYR A 136 -10.55 -3.90 1.65
CA TYR A 136 -10.30 -5.19 1.07
C TYR A 136 -11.12 -5.24 -0.21
N SER A 137 -10.68 -4.51 -1.24
CA SER A 137 -11.40 -4.38 -2.51
C SER A 137 -10.58 -4.95 -3.65
N GLU A 138 -11.26 -5.57 -4.60
CA GLU A 138 -10.64 -6.16 -5.79
C GLU A 138 -10.05 -5.11 -6.75
N ASP A 139 -10.59 -3.88 -6.79
CA ASP A 139 -10.12 -2.71 -7.56
C ASP A 139 -11.10 -1.56 -7.21
N PRO A 140 -10.75 -0.52 -6.40
CA PRO A 140 -9.82 0.57 -6.74
C PRO A 140 -8.90 1.02 -5.58
N SER A 141 -8.93 0.34 -4.43
CA SER A 141 -8.41 0.85 -3.15
C SER A 141 -6.88 0.99 -3.09
N GLN A 142 -6.12 0.13 -3.77
CA GLN A 142 -4.64 0.20 -3.75
C GLN A 142 -4.08 1.46 -4.41
N LYS A 143 -4.89 2.17 -5.22
CA LYS A 143 -4.52 3.42 -5.87
C LYS A 143 -4.71 4.63 -4.94
N LEU A 144 -5.48 4.51 -3.86
CA LEU A 144 -5.87 5.65 -3.01
C LEU A 144 -5.51 5.49 -1.54
N VAL A 145 -5.48 4.25 -1.05
CA VAL A 145 -5.20 3.93 0.36
C VAL A 145 -4.06 2.93 0.52
N SER A 146 -3.28 3.14 1.58
CA SER A 146 -2.33 2.19 2.13
C SER A 146 -2.84 1.68 3.47
N VAL A 147 -2.39 0.49 3.88
CA VAL A 147 -2.65 -0.01 5.22
C VAL A 147 -1.48 0.37 6.13
N VAL A 148 -1.79 1.09 7.20
CA VAL A 148 -0.82 1.49 8.22
C VAL A 148 -1.07 0.73 9.52
N ARG A 149 0.02 0.34 10.18
CA ARG A 149 -0.03 -0.24 11.53
C ARG A 149 -0.09 0.90 12.54
N ALA A 150 -1.13 0.90 13.36
CA ALA A 150 -1.30 1.86 14.45
C ALA A 150 -1.20 1.13 15.79
N ARG A 151 -0.45 1.71 16.73
CA ARG A 151 -0.38 1.22 18.11
C ARG A 151 -1.40 1.99 18.94
N GLY A 152 -2.40 1.29 19.48
CA GLY A 152 -3.36 1.89 20.39
C GLY A 152 -2.80 2.09 21.80
N GLU A 153 -3.49 2.90 22.60
CA GLU A 153 -3.11 3.25 23.99
C GLU A 153 -2.99 2.02 24.92
N PHE A 154 -3.68 0.92 24.61
CA PHE A 154 -3.75 -0.30 25.44
C PHE A 154 -2.94 -1.49 24.91
N VAL A 155 -1.81 -1.25 24.21
CA VAL A 155 -0.93 -2.31 23.66
C VAL A 155 -1.58 -3.16 22.55
N ALA A 156 -2.84 -2.91 22.21
CA ALA A 156 -3.49 -3.47 21.03
C ALA A 156 -2.92 -2.81 19.76
N GLU A 157 -2.37 -3.63 18.87
CA GLU A 157 -1.99 -3.19 17.54
C GLU A 157 -3.20 -3.34 16.60
N GLY A 158 -3.52 -2.25 15.91
CA GLY A 158 -4.57 -2.22 14.90
C GLY A 158 -3.99 -1.88 13.54
N PHE A 159 -4.75 -2.15 12.49
CA PHE A 159 -4.43 -1.71 11.15
C PHE A 159 -5.50 -0.74 10.68
N LEU A 160 -5.06 0.38 10.09
CA LEU A 160 -5.92 1.45 9.60
C LEU A 160 -5.68 1.64 8.12
N ASN A 161 -6.71 2.05 7.38
CA ASN A 161 -6.51 2.61 6.05
C ASN A 161 -6.05 4.06 6.22
N ALA A 162 -4.97 4.43 5.52
CA ALA A 162 -4.52 5.80 5.40
C ALA A 162 -4.43 6.16 3.91
N PRO A 163 -4.69 7.42 3.53
CA PRO A 163 -4.38 7.90 2.19
C PRO A 163 -2.92 7.60 1.84
N ILE A 164 -2.64 7.18 0.59
CA ILE A 164 -1.25 6.92 0.17
C ILE A 164 -0.39 8.19 0.15
N SER A 165 -1.01 9.37 0.07
CA SER A 165 -0.33 10.65 -0.05
C SER A 165 -1.03 11.75 0.76
N VAL A 166 -0.27 12.80 1.08
CA VAL A 166 -0.80 13.97 1.79
C VAL A 166 -1.84 14.70 0.94
N CYS A 167 -1.61 14.85 -0.37
CA CYS A 167 -2.59 15.47 -1.27
C CYS A 167 -3.89 14.68 -1.29
N LEU A 168 -3.83 13.36 -1.34
CA LEU A 168 -5.03 12.52 -1.31
C LEU A 168 -5.77 12.64 0.02
N GLY A 169 -5.06 12.66 1.14
CA GLY A 169 -5.69 12.84 2.45
C GLY A 169 -6.47 14.15 2.58
N ARG A 170 -6.06 15.20 1.87
CA ARG A 170 -6.80 16.47 1.79
C ARG A 170 -7.96 16.43 0.81
N ARG A 171 -7.80 15.71 -0.31
CA ARG A 171 -8.79 15.67 -1.40
C ARG A 171 -9.96 14.73 -1.12
N ILE A 172 -9.67 13.54 -0.60
CA ILE A 172 -10.64 12.48 -0.34
C ILE A 172 -11.90 12.97 0.41
N PRO A 173 -11.79 13.78 1.50
CA PRO A 173 -12.96 14.34 2.17
C PRO A 173 -13.89 15.19 1.29
N HIS A 174 -13.36 15.88 0.27
CA HIS A 174 -14.17 16.71 -0.64
C HIS A 174 -15.06 15.87 -1.56
N TYR A 175 -14.67 14.63 -1.87
CA TYR A 175 -15.49 13.70 -2.64
C TYR A 175 -16.63 13.08 -1.79
N PHE A 176 -16.54 13.18 -0.46
CA PHE A 176 -17.57 12.75 0.50
C PHE A 176 -18.35 13.94 1.09
N GLY A 177 -18.12 15.14 0.58
CA GLY A 177 -18.56 16.39 1.19
C GLY A 177 -19.28 17.31 0.23
N ARG A 178 -20.22 16.81 -0.58
CA ARG A 178 -21.42 17.62 -0.87
C ARG A 178 -22.44 17.31 0.22
N ARG A 179 -22.39 18.07 1.31
CA ARG A 179 -23.64 18.32 2.03
C ARG A 179 -24.42 19.28 1.16
N ASP A 180 -25.52 18.82 0.61
CA ASP A 180 -26.59 19.72 0.20
C ASP A 180 -27.14 20.31 1.51
N GLU A 181 -26.63 21.47 1.91
CA GLU A 181 -27.30 22.40 2.83
C GLU A 181 -27.98 23.50 2.02
#